data_AF-A0A1I3ISZ3-F1
#
_entry.id   AF-A0A1I3ISZ3-F1
#
_cell.length_a   1.000
_cell.length_b   1.000
_cell.length_c   1.000
_cell.angle_alpha   90.00
_cell.angle_beta   90.00
_cell.angle_gamma   90.00
#
_symmetry.space_group_name_H-M   'P 1'
#
loop_
_entity.id
_entity.type
_entity.pdbx_description
1 polymer ?
#
loop_
_entity_poly.entity_id
_entity_poly.type
_entity_poly.pdbx_seq_one_letter_code
_entity_poly.pdbx_strand_id
1 'polypeptide(L)'
;MFKKLKTLSLITLITLNFHSVFAQNVQIIYKVLDARLSTRLCKTSGDAIERMDEVKADFEKQGLLTSANTEENLIIENMINLERYNYMYEKDMKSAELKPFILSQYDKINAYKDAHPENNFSPWFILSSGDVINSSMQFIPQATAIKQGLREKDEYDTVVNENPQMSFALINSALWYYFAPAIGGGSKSVAKNQFSKAVEYAQCDYERFYSRVYLSQIYYDENKKEECKTLLDECDKILEGNIYIPFIRMLNDQGYSLLYYTTNREKIDKKLGR
;
A
#
# COMPACT_ATOMS: atom_id res chain seq x y z
N MET A 1 44.38 -51.84 -15.26
CA MET A 1 43.02 -52.43 -15.36
C MET A 1 42.13 -51.66 -14.39
N PHE A 2 40.98 -51.15 -14.86
CA PHE A 2 39.92 -50.38 -14.16
C PHE A 2 40.26 -48.96 -13.66
N LYS A 3 39.87 -47.88 -14.36
CA LYS A 3 38.55 -47.21 -14.54
C LYS A 3 38.16 -46.24 -13.40
N LYS A 4 38.03 -44.97 -13.81
CA LYS A 4 37.38 -43.79 -13.21
C LYS A 4 36.26 -44.07 -12.19
N LEU A 5 36.15 -43.22 -11.18
CA LEU A 5 34.88 -42.55 -10.88
C LEU A 5 35.13 -41.13 -10.34
N LYS A 6 34.60 -40.12 -11.05
CA LYS A 6 34.50 -38.73 -10.61
C LYS A 6 33.42 -38.65 -9.54
N THR A 7 33.74 -38.20 -8.34
CA THR A 7 32.75 -37.72 -7.37
C THR A 7 32.43 -36.25 -7.72
N LEU A 8 31.50 -36.07 -8.66
CA LEU A 8 30.78 -34.82 -8.81
C LEU A 8 29.40 -35.04 -8.19
N SER A 9 29.28 -34.82 -6.87
CA SER A 9 28.01 -34.95 -6.15
C SER A 9 27.49 -33.57 -5.77
N LEU A 10 26.61 -33.08 -6.63
CA LEU A 10 25.31 -32.52 -6.26
C LEU A 10 25.28 -31.32 -5.29
N ILE A 11 25.85 -30.19 -5.70
CA ILE A 11 25.38 -28.86 -5.23
C ILE A 11 24.40 -28.35 -6.27
N THR A 12 23.25 -28.99 -6.42
CA THR A 12 22.15 -28.49 -7.27
C THR A 12 20.81 -29.03 -6.80
N LEU A 13 20.45 -28.81 -5.52
CA LEU A 13 19.08 -29.08 -5.07
C LEU A 13 18.65 -28.30 -3.80
N ILE A 14 19.21 -27.11 -3.56
CA ILE A 14 18.77 -26.24 -2.44
C ILE A 14 18.29 -24.86 -2.92
N THR A 15 18.67 -24.42 -4.12
CA THR A 15 18.23 -23.13 -4.68
C THR A 15 16.81 -23.17 -5.30
N LEU A 16 16.26 -24.35 -5.59
CA LEU A 16 14.94 -24.49 -6.22
C LEU A 16 13.75 -24.46 -5.25
N ASN A 17 13.96 -24.59 -3.94
CA ASN A 17 12.88 -24.55 -2.95
C ASN A 17 12.62 -23.16 -2.34
N PHE A 18 13.61 -22.25 -2.35
CA PHE A 18 13.38 -20.88 -1.88
C PHE A 18 12.59 -20.05 -2.90
N HIS A 19 12.83 -20.24 -4.19
CA HIS A 19 12.06 -19.56 -5.24
C HIS A 19 10.60 -20.00 -5.30
N SER A 20 10.29 -21.27 -5.01
CA SER A 20 8.90 -21.79 -5.09
C SER A 20 8.03 -21.37 -3.90
N VAL A 21 8.60 -21.28 -2.69
CA VAL A 21 7.88 -20.80 -1.50
C VAL A 21 7.69 -19.27 -1.55
N PHE A 22 8.69 -18.51 -2.00
CA PHE A 22 8.56 -17.06 -2.17
C PHE A 22 7.58 -16.68 -3.30
N ALA A 23 7.56 -17.43 -4.41
CA ALA A 23 6.65 -17.17 -5.52
C ALA A 23 5.18 -17.43 -5.18
N GLN A 24 4.86 -18.40 -4.31
CA GLN A 24 3.49 -18.61 -3.84
C GLN A 24 2.99 -17.46 -2.96
N ASN A 25 3.85 -16.89 -2.10
CA ASN A 25 3.50 -15.79 -1.22
C ASN A 25 3.17 -14.50 -1.98
N VAL A 26 3.90 -14.18 -3.05
CA VAL A 26 3.65 -12.97 -3.87
C VAL A 26 2.31 -13.04 -4.61
N GLN A 27 1.90 -14.23 -5.08
CA GLN A 27 0.61 -14.38 -5.76
C GLN A 27 -0.57 -14.11 -4.82
N ILE A 28 -0.48 -14.52 -3.55
CA ILE A 28 -1.51 -14.22 -2.55
C ILE A 28 -1.57 -12.72 -2.30
N ILE A 29 -0.41 -12.06 -2.18
CA ILE A 29 -0.34 -10.59 -2.03
C ILE A 29 -1.04 -9.89 -3.20
N TYR A 30 -0.79 -10.31 -4.44
CA TYR A 30 -1.47 -9.73 -5.60
C TYR A 30 -2.97 -9.97 -5.58
N LYS A 31 -3.46 -11.12 -5.12
CA LYS A 31 -4.90 -11.33 -4.89
C LYS A 31 -5.48 -10.35 -3.87
N VAL A 32 -4.74 -10.05 -2.79
CA VAL A 32 -5.17 -9.03 -1.82
C VAL A 32 -5.20 -7.65 -2.46
N LEU A 33 -4.18 -7.29 -3.24
CA LEU A 33 -4.14 -6.00 -3.94
C LEU A 33 -5.29 -5.87 -4.96
N ASP A 34 -5.61 -6.92 -5.72
CA ASP A 34 -6.74 -6.93 -6.63
C ASP A 34 -8.07 -6.80 -5.87
N ALA A 35 -8.21 -7.48 -4.73
CA ALA A 35 -9.37 -7.32 -3.85
C ALA A 35 -9.51 -5.87 -3.37
N ARG A 36 -8.41 -5.24 -2.94
CA ARG A 36 -8.39 -3.82 -2.55
C ARG A 36 -8.80 -2.93 -3.71
N LEU A 37 -8.26 -3.14 -4.92
CA LEU A 37 -8.65 -2.37 -6.11
C LEU A 37 -10.15 -2.51 -6.39
N SER A 38 -10.72 -3.71 -6.21
CA SER A 38 -12.13 -3.97 -6.49
C SER A 38 -13.11 -3.16 -5.61
N THR A 39 -12.67 -2.67 -4.45
CA THR A 39 -13.46 -1.75 -3.62
C THR A 39 -13.79 -0.43 -4.31
N ARG A 40 -13.04 -0.05 -5.35
CA ARG A 40 -13.33 1.12 -6.19
C ARG A 40 -14.54 0.93 -7.11
N LEU A 41 -15.12 -0.27 -7.15
CA LEU A 41 -16.41 -0.57 -7.80
C LEU A 41 -17.61 -0.45 -6.83
N CYS A 42 -17.36 -0.43 -5.52
CA CYS A 42 -18.39 -0.30 -4.50
C CYS A 42 -19.01 1.10 -4.55
N LYS A 43 -20.34 1.20 -4.44
CA LYS A 43 -21.05 2.48 -4.56
C LYS A 43 -21.00 3.30 -3.28
N THR A 44 -20.88 2.62 -2.14
CA THR A 44 -20.79 3.25 -0.83
C THR A 44 -19.59 2.72 -0.05
N SER A 45 -19.13 3.50 0.91
CA SER A 45 -18.10 3.05 1.85
C SER A 45 -18.58 1.84 2.69
N GLY A 46 -19.89 1.71 2.91
CA GLY A 46 -20.49 0.53 3.56
C GLY A 46 -20.29 -0.75 2.75
N ASP A 47 -20.60 -0.70 1.45
CA ASP A 47 -20.42 -1.83 0.52
C ASP A 47 -18.93 -2.22 0.44
N ALA A 48 -18.01 -1.25 0.48
CA ALA A 48 -16.58 -1.50 0.46
C ALA A 48 -16.07 -2.17 1.76
N ILE A 49 -16.62 -1.78 2.92
CA ILE A 49 -16.33 -2.44 4.20
C ILE A 49 -16.81 -3.90 4.17
N GLU A 50 -18.04 -4.14 3.75
CA GLU A 50 -18.61 -5.49 3.61
C GLU A 50 -17.78 -6.35 2.66
N ARG A 51 -17.37 -5.79 1.52
CA ARG A 51 -16.47 -6.47 0.56
C ARG A 51 -15.15 -6.91 1.19
N MET A 52 -14.55 -6.09 2.06
CA MET A 52 -13.31 -6.48 2.76
C MET A 52 -13.56 -7.54 3.84
N ASP A 53 -14.71 -7.50 4.51
CA ASP A 53 -15.13 -8.55 5.44
C ASP A 53 -15.34 -9.89 4.72
N GLU A 54 -15.96 -9.89 3.54
CA GLU A 54 -16.12 -11.07 2.67
C GLU A 54 -14.78 -11.62 2.19
N VAL A 55 -13.88 -10.74 1.71
CA VAL A 55 -12.54 -11.15 1.25
C VAL A 55 -11.76 -11.80 2.39
N LYS A 56 -11.82 -11.23 3.59
CA LYS A 56 -11.17 -11.82 4.76
C LYS A 56 -11.72 -13.21 5.06
N ALA A 57 -13.05 -13.36 5.12
CA ALA A 57 -13.69 -14.64 5.40
C ALA A 57 -13.39 -15.70 4.32
N ASP A 58 -13.31 -15.29 3.05
CA ASP A 58 -12.95 -16.18 1.94
C ASP A 58 -11.48 -16.65 2.04
N PHE A 59 -10.56 -15.75 2.39
CA PHE A 59 -9.16 -16.09 2.60
C PHE A 59 -8.97 -17.04 3.80
N GLU A 60 -9.72 -16.84 4.88
CA GLU A 60 -9.77 -17.76 6.03
C GLU A 60 -10.30 -19.13 5.61
N LYS A 61 -11.42 -19.17 4.87
CA LYS A 61 -12.02 -20.42 4.37
C LYS A 61 -11.11 -21.19 3.43
N GLN A 62 -10.32 -20.50 2.62
CA GLN A 62 -9.34 -21.10 1.71
C GLN A 62 -8.03 -21.51 2.41
N GLY A 63 -7.87 -21.18 3.71
CA GLY A 63 -6.64 -21.42 4.45
C GLY A 63 -5.47 -20.54 4.02
N LEU A 64 -5.74 -19.45 3.30
CA LEU A 64 -4.75 -18.44 2.90
C LEU A 64 -4.46 -17.43 4.02
N LEU A 65 -5.41 -17.27 4.94
CA LEU A 65 -5.26 -16.53 6.18
C LEU A 65 -5.57 -17.48 7.33
N THR A 66 -4.63 -17.67 8.25
CA THR A 66 -4.83 -18.53 9.42
C THR A 66 -4.78 -17.72 10.71
N SER A 67 -5.16 -18.32 11.84
CA SER A 67 -5.03 -17.68 13.15
C SER A 67 -3.59 -17.60 13.66
N ALA A 68 -2.61 -18.10 12.89
CA ALA A 68 -1.21 -18.02 13.26
C ALA A 68 -0.66 -16.60 13.09
N ASN A 69 0.19 -16.16 14.01
CA ASN A 69 0.91 -14.89 13.89
C ASN A 69 2.20 -15.10 13.09
N THR A 70 2.07 -15.44 11.81
CA THR A 70 3.20 -15.49 10.87
C THR A 70 3.37 -14.15 10.16
N GLU A 71 4.55 -13.91 9.60
CA GLU A 71 4.82 -12.70 8.80
C GLU A 71 3.85 -12.60 7.61
N GLU A 72 3.61 -13.72 6.91
CA GLU A 72 2.72 -13.79 5.76
C GLU A 72 1.27 -13.43 6.12
N ASN A 73 0.76 -13.96 7.24
CA ASN A 73 -0.58 -13.63 7.70
C ASN A 73 -0.68 -12.16 8.06
N LEU A 74 0.32 -11.59 8.73
CA LEU A 74 0.33 -10.18 9.07
C LEU A 74 0.37 -9.28 7.84
N ILE A 75 1.12 -9.64 6.78
CA ILE A 75 1.10 -8.89 5.52
C ILE A 75 -0.33 -8.81 4.95
N ILE A 76 -1.02 -9.95 4.90
CA ILE A 76 -2.39 -10.04 4.39
C ILE A 76 -3.36 -9.26 5.27
N GLU A 77 -3.30 -9.46 6.60
CA GLU A 77 -4.13 -8.74 7.56
C GLU A 77 -3.91 -7.23 7.50
N ASN A 78 -2.66 -6.78 7.39
CA ASN A 78 -2.32 -5.36 7.29
C ASN A 78 -3.01 -4.72 6.09
N MET A 79 -2.90 -5.35 4.92
CA MET A 79 -3.50 -4.81 3.69
C MET A 79 -5.03 -4.82 3.72
N ILE A 80 -5.65 -5.89 4.21
CA ILE A 80 -7.13 -5.98 4.32
C ILE A 80 -7.65 -4.99 5.37
N ASN A 81 -7.05 -4.95 6.56
CA ASN A 81 -7.49 -4.09 7.64
C ASN A 81 -7.26 -2.62 7.31
N LEU A 82 -6.16 -2.26 6.63
CA LEU A 82 -5.94 -0.89 6.17
C LEU A 82 -7.02 -0.46 5.17
N GLU A 83 -7.33 -1.29 4.16
CA GLU A 83 -8.34 -0.93 3.17
C GLU A 83 -9.71 -0.75 3.83
N ARG A 84 -10.09 -1.68 4.72
CA ARG A 84 -11.31 -1.59 5.52
C ARG A 84 -11.32 -0.33 6.38
N TYR A 85 -10.21 -0.02 7.06
CA TYR A 85 -10.05 1.18 7.88
C TYR A 85 -10.24 2.46 7.04
N ASN A 86 -9.65 2.53 5.84
CA ASN A 86 -9.79 3.68 4.95
C ASN A 86 -11.26 3.98 4.63
N TYR A 87 -12.08 2.94 4.41
CA TYR A 87 -13.52 3.09 4.18
C TYR A 87 -14.33 3.37 5.45
N MET A 88 -13.91 2.86 6.61
CA MET A 88 -14.49 3.30 7.89
C MET A 88 -14.25 4.79 8.09
N TYR A 89 -13.03 5.27 7.83
CA TYR A 89 -12.67 6.68 7.92
C TYR A 89 -13.42 7.51 6.88
N GLU A 90 -13.62 6.98 5.68
CA GLU A 90 -14.40 7.64 4.63
C GLU A 90 -15.87 7.82 5.01
N LYS A 91 -16.46 6.79 5.62
CA LYS A 91 -17.85 6.77 6.07
C LYS A 91 -18.09 7.76 7.21
N ASP A 92 -17.22 7.74 8.22
CA ASP A 92 -17.27 8.64 9.37
C ASP A 92 -15.90 8.78 10.02
N MET A 93 -15.18 9.85 9.66
CA MET A 93 -13.84 10.16 10.19
C MET A 93 -13.84 10.46 11.70
N LYS A 94 -15.00 10.66 12.33
CA LYS A 94 -15.16 10.94 13.77
C LYS A 94 -15.64 9.73 14.55
N SER A 95 -15.85 8.59 13.88
CA SER A 95 -16.31 7.38 14.52
C SER A 95 -15.34 6.94 15.62
N ALA A 96 -15.90 6.63 16.80
CA ALA A 96 -15.15 6.10 17.93
C ALA A 96 -14.57 4.70 17.65
N GLU A 97 -15.03 4.01 16.60
CA GLU A 97 -14.55 2.68 16.22
C GLU A 97 -13.20 2.70 15.48
N LEU A 98 -12.82 3.84 14.89
CA LEU A 98 -11.60 3.96 14.08
C LEU A 98 -10.34 3.64 14.88
N LYS A 99 -10.22 4.27 16.06
CA LYS A 99 -9.05 4.13 16.94
C LYS A 99 -8.84 2.68 17.40
N PRO A 100 -9.81 2.02 18.08
CA PRO A 100 -9.59 0.64 18.53
C PRO A 100 -9.40 -0.33 17.36
N PHE A 101 -10.01 -0.07 16.20
CA PHE A 101 -9.84 -0.92 15.02
C PHE A 101 -8.40 -0.92 14.50
N ILE A 102 -7.83 0.25 14.18
CA ILE A 102 -6.48 0.31 13.59
C ILE A 102 -5.39 0.01 14.62
N LEU A 103 -5.58 0.43 15.88
CA LEU A 103 -4.61 0.17 16.94
C LEU A 103 -4.48 -1.32 17.28
N SER A 104 -5.55 -2.11 17.11
CA SER A 104 -5.47 -3.57 17.26
C SER A 104 -4.47 -4.21 16.28
N GLN A 105 -4.46 -3.77 15.02
CA GLN A 105 -3.49 -4.28 14.04
C GLN A 105 -2.09 -3.74 14.30
N TYR A 106 -1.97 -2.46 14.66
CA TYR A 106 -0.71 -1.85 15.08
C TYR A 106 -0.06 -2.60 16.25
N ASP A 107 -0.84 -3.00 17.26
CA ASP A 107 -0.32 -3.75 18.42
C ASP A 107 0.18 -5.14 18.00
N LYS A 108 -0.51 -5.83 17.09
CA LYS A 108 -0.03 -7.11 16.52
C LYS A 108 1.30 -6.95 15.78
N ILE A 109 1.44 -5.90 14.96
CA ILE A 109 2.68 -5.61 14.23
C ILE A 109 3.85 -5.42 15.20
N ASN A 110 3.65 -4.60 16.25
CA ASN A 110 4.71 -4.33 17.22
C ASN A 110 5.06 -5.57 18.04
N ALA A 111 4.06 -6.32 18.51
CA ALA A 111 4.29 -7.58 19.21
C ALA A 111 5.08 -8.58 18.36
N TYR A 112 4.81 -8.63 17.05
CA TYR A 112 5.56 -9.48 16.12
C TYR A 112 7.01 -9.00 15.96
N LYS A 113 7.23 -7.69 15.78
CA LYS A 113 8.58 -7.10 15.68
C LYS A 113 9.39 -7.33 16.96
N ASP A 114 8.78 -7.16 18.12
CA ASP A 114 9.44 -7.34 19.42
C ASP A 114 9.80 -8.81 19.70
N ALA A 115 8.98 -9.76 19.25
CA ALA A 115 9.26 -11.19 19.35
C ALA A 115 10.35 -11.67 18.36
N HIS A 116 10.68 -10.86 17.35
CA HIS A 116 11.61 -11.22 16.27
C HIS A 116 12.65 -10.11 16.00
N PRO A 117 13.43 -9.68 17.01
CA PRO A 117 14.29 -8.50 16.90
C PRO A 117 15.48 -8.68 15.94
N GLU A 118 15.87 -9.93 15.65
CA GLU A 118 16.97 -10.27 14.74
C GLU A 118 16.48 -10.71 13.33
N ASN A 119 15.17 -10.71 13.07
CA ASN A 119 14.65 -11.14 11.77
C ASN A 119 14.93 -10.09 10.69
N ASN A 120 15.33 -10.58 9.51
CA ASN A 120 15.28 -9.79 8.29
C ASN A 120 13.86 -9.89 7.72
N PHE A 121 13.01 -8.92 8.05
CA PHE A 121 11.62 -8.89 7.58
C PHE A 121 11.54 -8.75 6.06
N SER A 122 10.55 -9.38 5.44
CA SER A 122 10.34 -9.19 4.00
C SER A 122 9.97 -7.73 3.67
N PRO A 123 10.30 -7.27 2.44
CA PRO A 123 9.84 -5.97 1.94
C PRO A 123 8.33 -5.74 2.08
N TRP A 124 7.53 -6.79 1.84
CA TRP A 124 6.08 -6.71 1.96
C TRP A 124 5.60 -6.48 3.39
N PHE A 125 6.26 -7.11 4.37
CA PHE A 125 5.94 -6.88 5.78
C PHE A 125 6.28 -5.44 6.20
N ILE A 126 7.46 -4.95 5.81
CA ILE A 126 7.89 -3.58 6.09
C ILE A 126 6.87 -2.57 5.54
N LEU A 127 6.54 -2.68 4.25
CA LEU A 127 5.66 -1.74 3.55
C LEU A 127 4.22 -1.79 4.09
N SER A 128 3.63 -2.99 4.19
CA SER A 128 2.26 -3.13 4.70
C SER A 128 2.12 -2.75 6.18
N SER A 129 3.17 -2.95 6.98
CA SER A 129 3.20 -2.48 8.37
C SER A 129 3.25 -0.96 8.44
N GLY A 130 4.09 -0.33 7.61
CA GLY A 130 4.21 1.13 7.56
C GLY A 130 2.88 1.81 7.20
N ASP A 131 2.13 1.27 6.25
CA ASP A 131 0.77 1.74 5.92
C ASP A 131 -0.17 1.78 7.16
N VAL A 132 -0.18 0.72 7.97
CA VAL A 132 -0.99 0.61 9.20
C VAL A 132 -0.47 1.56 10.29
N ILE A 133 0.85 1.62 10.48
CA ILE A 133 1.48 2.47 11.48
C ILE A 133 1.20 3.94 11.16
N ASN A 134 1.35 4.36 9.90
CA ASN A 134 1.04 5.71 9.45
C ASN A 134 -0.41 6.11 9.77
N SER A 135 -1.36 5.23 9.48
CA SER A 135 -2.79 5.44 9.79
C SER A 135 -3.08 5.50 11.30
N SER A 136 -2.23 4.87 12.11
CA SER A 136 -2.30 4.85 13.58
C SER A 136 -1.69 6.09 14.22
N MET A 137 -0.81 6.83 13.52
CA MET A 137 -0.06 7.96 14.09
C MET A 137 -0.94 9.07 14.66
N GLN A 138 -2.15 9.26 14.13
CA GLN A 138 -3.11 10.24 14.62
C GLN A 138 -3.71 9.88 16.00
N PHE A 139 -3.57 8.62 16.45
CA PHE A 139 -4.18 8.11 17.68
C PHE A 139 -3.16 7.86 18.81
N ILE A 140 -1.88 8.05 18.54
CA ILE A 140 -0.77 7.82 19.47
C ILE A 140 -0.09 9.14 19.86
N PRO A 141 0.77 9.17 20.89
CA PRO A 141 1.48 10.39 21.27
C PRO A 141 2.33 10.95 20.13
N GLN A 142 2.31 12.28 19.96
CA GLN A 142 2.99 12.97 18.84
C GLN A 142 4.49 12.64 18.74
N ALA A 143 5.20 12.54 19.87
CA ALA A 143 6.61 12.17 19.88
C ALA A 143 6.85 10.76 19.33
N THR A 144 5.96 9.82 19.63
CA THR A 144 5.98 8.46 19.09
C THR A 144 5.70 8.46 17.59
N ALA A 145 4.69 9.21 17.15
CA ALA A 145 4.35 9.36 15.74
C ALA A 145 5.53 9.92 14.91
N ILE A 146 6.21 10.97 15.39
CA ILE A 146 7.38 11.54 14.70
C ILE A 146 8.51 10.50 14.60
N LYS A 147 8.81 9.79 15.69
CA LYS A 147 9.85 8.74 15.69
C LYS A 147 9.51 7.64 14.68
N GLN A 148 8.25 7.22 14.62
CA GLN A 148 7.81 6.19 13.68
C GLN A 148 7.85 6.68 12.24
N GLY A 149 7.41 7.91 11.95
CA GLY A 149 7.46 8.47 10.60
C GLY A 149 8.88 8.59 10.04
N LEU A 150 9.87 8.93 10.88
CA LEU A 150 11.27 8.94 10.48
C LEU A 150 11.82 7.52 10.26
N ARG A 151 11.43 6.57 11.11
CA ARG A 151 11.80 5.16 10.94
C ARG A 151 11.22 4.58 9.65
N GLU A 152 9.96 4.86 9.35
CA GLU A 152 9.30 4.42 8.11
C GLU A 152 10.03 4.93 6.87
N LYS A 153 10.48 6.20 6.88
CA LYS A 153 11.30 6.76 5.81
C LYS A 153 12.53 5.91 5.54
N ASP A 154 13.30 5.63 6.59
CA ASP A 154 14.55 4.88 6.47
C ASP A 154 14.28 3.43 6.03
N GLU A 155 13.23 2.79 6.56
CA GLU A 155 12.79 1.46 6.15
C GLU A 155 12.36 1.43 4.68
N TYR A 156 11.60 2.42 4.21
CA TYR A 156 11.17 2.53 2.81
C TYR A 156 12.35 2.81 1.87
N ASP A 157 13.26 3.70 2.24
CA ASP A 157 14.47 3.98 1.46
C ASP A 157 15.32 2.71 1.32
N THR A 158 15.52 1.93 2.38
CA THR A 158 16.22 0.64 2.33
C THR A 158 15.54 -0.33 1.38
N VAL A 159 14.21 -0.52 1.51
CA VAL A 159 13.46 -1.44 0.64
C VAL A 159 13.56 -1.02 -0.83
N VAL A 160 13.42 0.28 -1.15
CA VAL A 160 13.54 0.79 -2.53
C VAL A 160 14.95 0.60 -3.08
N ASN A 161 15.98 0.80 -2.27
CA ASN A 161 17.37 0.62 -2.70
C ASN A 161 17.69 -0.85 -3.02
N GLU A 162 17.17 -1.78 -2.21
CA GLU A 162 17.38 -3.23 -2.40
C GLU A 162 16.45 -3.81 -3.48
N ASN A 163 15.28 -3.19 -3.70
CA ASN A 163 14.23 -3.65 -4.61
C ASN A 163 13.77 -2.52 -5.55
N PRO A 164 14.65 -1.98 -6.42
CA PRO A 164 14.39 -0.75 -7.17
C PRO A 164 13.27 -0.85 -8.21
N GLN A 165 12.79 -2.06 -8.51
CA GLN A 165 11.69 -2.35 -9.43
C GLN A 165 10.39 -2.73 -8.71
N MET A 166 10.35 -2.71 -7.38
CA MET A 166 9.14 -3.04 -6.64
C MET A 166 8.18 -1.85 -6.64
N SER A 167 7.17 -1.86 -7.54
CA SER A 167 6.23 -0.74 -7.71
C SER A 167 5.51 -0.39 -6.41
N PHE A 168 5.04 -1.39 -5.64
CA PHE A 168 4.45 -1.14 -4.32
C PHE A 168 5.38 -0.36 -3.35
N ALA A 169 6.68 -0.66 -3.34
CA ALA A 169 7.66 0.07 -2.53
C ALA A 169 7.83 1.51 -2.99
N LEU A 170 7.92 1.70 -4.31
CA LEU A 170 8.05 3.02 -4.93
C LEU A 170 6.81 3.90 -4.65
N ILE A 171 5.60 3.34 -4.69
CA ILE A 171 4.36 4.05 -4.35
C ILE A 171 4.38 4.50 -2.88
N ASN A 172 4.68 3.59 -1.95
CA ASN A 172 4.71 3.86 -0.52
C ASN A 172 5.74 4.94 -0.15
N SER A 173 6.97 4.78 -0.66
CA SER A 173 8.03 5.77 -0.48
C SER A 173 7.62 7.12 -1.07
N ALA A 174 7.01 7.14 -2.27
CA ALA A 174 6.61 8.38 -2.91
C ALA A 174 5.54 9.14 -2.12
N LEU A 175 4.56 8.43 -1.56
CA LEU A 175 3.54 9.01 -0.68
C LEU A 175 4.18 9.62 0.57
N TRP A 176 5.13 8.93 1.20
CA TRP A 176 5.89 9.48 2.33
C TRP A 176 6.60 10.77 1.94
N TYR A 177 7.39 10.76 0.86
CA TYR A 177 8.12 11.95 0.41
C TYR A 177 7.21 13.11 -0.02
N TYR A 178 6.01 12.81 -0.53
CA TYR A 178 5.06 13.84 -0.94
C TYR A 178 4.44 14.55 0.27
N PHE A 179 4.01 13.78 1.28
CA PHE A 179 3.27 14.32 2.43
C PHE A 179 4.16 14.78 3.58
N ALA A 180 5.38 14.24 3.72
CA ALA A 180 6.31 14.66 4.75
C ALA A 180 6.71 16.14 4.55
N PRO A 181 6.88 16.92 5.65
CA PRO A 181 7.37 18.29 5.54
C PRO A 181 8.83 18.30 5.09
N ALA A 182 9.24 19.34 4.36
CA ALA A 182 10.60 19.47 3.84
C ALA A 182 11.67 19.40 4.96
N ILE A 183 11.39 19.96 6.14
CA ILE A 183 12.28 19.89 7.31
C ILE A 183 12.49 18.47 7.83
N GLY A 184 11.52 17.58 7.60
CA GLY A 184 11.61 16.15 7.93
C GLY A 184 12.22 15.30 6.83
N GLY A 185 12.62 15.89 5.70
CA GLY A 185 13.17 15.18 4.54
C GLY A 185 12.16 14.93 3.41
N GLY A 186 10.95 15.48 3.49
CA GLY A 186 9.98 15.42 2.38
C GLY A 186 10.47 16.10 1.11
N SER A 187 10.10 15.57 -0.05
CA SER A 187 10.48 16.10 -1.35
C SER A 187 9.51 15.68 -2.46
N LYS A 188 8.73 16.65 -2.96
CA LYS A 188 7.82 16.43 -4.10
C LYS A 188 8.54 15.96 -5.36
N SER A 189 9.79 16.36 -5.56
CA SER A 189 10.60 15.92 -6.71
C SER A 189 11.00 14.44 -6.59
N VAL A 190 11.39 13.99 -5.39
CA VAL A 190 11.67 12.57 -5.13
C VAL A 190 10.41 11.74 -5.29
N ALA A 191 9.29 12.20 -4.71
CA ALA A 191 8.00 11.54 -4.85
C ALA A 191 7.60 11.36 -6.32
N LYS A 192 7.70 12.41 -7.14
CA LYS A 192 7.41 12.33 -8.57
C LYS A 192 8.26 11.30 -9.29
N ASN A 193 9.58 11.31 -9.05
CA ASN A 193 10.49 10.34 -9.65
C ASN A 193 10.14 8.89 -9.27
N GLN A 194 9.80 8.66 -8.00
CA GLN A 194 9.38 7.35 -7.53
C GLN A 194 8.03 6.92 -8.13
N PHE A 195 7.03 7.80 -8.20
CA PHE A 195 5.78 7.48 -8.90
C PHE A 195 5.98 7.20 -10.39
N SER A 196 6.86 7.94 -11.09
CA SER A 196 7.20 7.65 -12.49
C SER A 196 7.79 6.26 -12.65
N LYS A 197 8.73 5.85 -11.78
CA LYS A 197 9.26 4.48 -11.77
C LYS A 197 8.19 3.44 -11.40
N ALA A 198 7.29 3.77 -10.48
CA ALA A 198 6.20 2.86 -10.10
C ALA A 198 5.29 2.55 -11.30
N VAL A 199 5.00 3.54 -12.15
CA VAL A 199 4.25 3.36 -13.40
C VAL A 199 4.99 2.41 -14.36
N GLU A 200 6.32 2.53 -14.47
CA GLU A 200 7.16 1.66 -15.31
C GLU A 200 7.19 0.20 -14.82
N TYR A 201 7.31 0.00 -13.51
CA TYR A 201 7.53 -1.33 -12.94
C TYR A 201 6.29 -2.03 -12.39
N ALA A 202 5.09 -1.45 -12.53
CA ALA A 202 3.85 -2.03 -12.04
C ALA A 202 3.56 -3.43 -12.63
N GLN A 203 3.34 -4.40 -11.75
CA GLN A 203 3.14 -5.83 -12.08
C GLN A 203 1.67 -6.24 -12.05
N CYS A 204 0.85 -5.62 -11.21
CA CYS A 204 -0.59 -5.89 -11.12
C CYS A 204 -1.46 -4.64 -11.37
N ASP A 205 -2.76 -4.83 -11.51
CA ASP A 205 -3.68 -3.74 -11.84
C ASP A 205 -3.82 -2.72 -10.72
N TYR A 206 -3.73 -3.16 -9.46
CA TYR A 206 -3.67 -2.25 -8.31
C TYR A 206 -2.48 -1.28 -8.45
N GLU A 207 -1.27 -1.80 -8.69
CA GLU A 207 -0.08 -0.98 -8.85
C GLU A 207 -0.20 -0.06 -10.06
N ARG A 208 -0.68 -0.59 -11.20
CA ARG A 208 -0.89 0.22 -12.42
C ARG A 208 -1.87 1.35 -12.17
N PHE A 209 -2.96 1.08 -11.46
CA PHE A 209 -4.00 2.05 -11.16
C PHE A 209 -3.49 3.14 -10.22
N TYR A 210 -2.96 2.78 -9.05
CA TYR A 210 -2.58 3.77 -8.04
C TYR A 210 -1.32 4.55 -8.38
N SER A 211 -0.32 3.95 -9.01
CA SER A 211 0.86 4.69 -9.50
C SER A 211 0.46 5.80 -10.49
N ARG A 212 -0.45 5.50 -11.41
CA ARG A 212 -0.99 6.45 -12.39
C ARG A 212 -1.89 7.50 -11.76
N VAL A 213 -2.75 7.11 -10.82
CA VAL A 213 -3.54 8.05 -10.03
C VAL A 213 -2.60 9.05 -9.38
N TYR A 214 -1.64 8.64 -8.57
CA TYR A 214 -0.80 9.59 -7.84
C TYR A 214 0.08 10.44 -8.76
N LEU A 215 0.66 9.86 -9.81
CA LEU A 215 1.45 10.62 -10.78
C LEU A 215 0.59 11.66 -11.53
N SER A 216 -0.65 11.31 -11.90
CA SER A 216 -1.57 12.25 -12.56
C SER A 216 -1.83 13.49 -11.71
N GLN A 217 -1.87 13.34 -10.39
CA GLN A 217 -2.18 14.41 -9.45
C GLN A 217 -0.97 15.33 -9.23
N ILE A 218 0.25 14.79 -9.34
CA ILE A 218 1.44 15.63 -9.44
C ILE A 218 1.43 16.44 -10.74
N TYR A 219 1.05 15.82 -11.88
CA TYR A 219 0.92 16.56 -13.13
C TYR A 219 -0.17 17.62 -13.09
N TYR A 220 -1.29 17.35 -12.42
CA TYR A 220 -2.30 18.36 -12.15
C TYR A 220 -1.72 19.56 -11.38
N ASP A 221 -1.01 19.31 -10.27
CA ASP A 221 -0.36 20.36 -9.46
C ASP A 221 0.68 21.17 -10.28
N GLU A 222 1.32 20.53 -11.26
CA GLU A 222 2.28 21.16 -12.20
C GLU A 222 1.59 21.85 -13.40
N ASN A 223 0.26 21.91 -13.45
CA ASN A 223 -0.54 22.44 -14.57
C ASN A 223 -0.31 21.70 -15.91
N LYS A 224 0.06 20.41 -15.84
CA LYS A 224 0.23 19.49 -16.97
C LYS A 224 -1.05 18.68 -17.19
N LYS A 225 -2.07 19.38 -17.70
CA LYS A 225 -3.45 18.89 -17.75
C LYS A 225 -3.63 17.69 -18.69
N GLU A 226 -2.94 17.68 -19.82
CA GLU A 226 -3.04 16.57 -20.78
C GLU A 226 -2.41 15.30 -20.21
N GLU A 227 -1.22 15.39 -19.61
CA GLU A 227 -0.57 14.23 -18.97
C GLU A 227 -1.38 13.70 -17.78
N CYS A 228 -1.96 14.59 -16.98
CA CYS A 228 -2.92 14.21 -15.94
C CYS A 228 -4.11 13.44 -16.54
N LYS A 229 -4.73 14.00 -17.58
CA LYS A 229 -5.91 13.40 -18.21
C LYS A 229 -5.60 12.03 -18.81
N THR A 230 -4.48 11.89 -19.53
CA THR A 230 -4.06 10.62 -20.13
C THR A 230 -3.92 9.52 -19.08
N LEU A 231 -3.27 9.81 -17.95
CA LEU A 231 -3.10 8.82 -16.89
C LEU A 231 -4.44 8.44 -16.23
N LEU A 232 -5.35 9.39 -16.03
CA LEU A 232 -6.69 9.10 -15.50
C LEU A 232 -7.54 8.27 -16.50
N ASP A 233 -7.44 8.57 -17.81
CA ASP A 233 -8.11 7.78 -18.85
C ASP A 233 -7.54 6.33 -18.92
N GLU A 234 -6.26 6.12 -18.60
CA GLU A 234 -5.69 4.78 -18.47
C GLU A 234 -6.22 4.04 -17.24
N CYS A 235 -6.40 4.73 -16.11
CA CYS A 235 -7.02 4.15 -14.91
C CYS A 235 -8.45 3.65 -15.17
N ASP A 236 -9.25 4.39 -15.96
CA ASP A 236 -10.60 3.96 -16.34
C ASP A 236 -10.61 2.68 -17.18
N LYS A 237 -9.55 2.42 -17.97
CA LYS A 237 -9.38 1.18 -18.73
C LYS A 237 -8.94 0.02 -17.86
N ILE A 238 -8.16 0.29 -16.81
CA ILE A 238 -7.70 -0.74 -15.86
C ILE A 238 -8.88 -1.24 -15.03
N LEU A 239 -9.75 -0.34 -14.58
CA LEU A 239 -10.92 -0.69 -13.78
C LEU A 239 -12.16 0.04 -14.30
N GLU A 240 -12.83 -0.56 -15.29
CA GLU A 240 -14.04 -0.01 -15.88
C GLU A 240 -15.17 0.07 -14.83
N GLY A 241 -15.89 1.20 -14.81
CA GLY A 241 -17.00 1.42 -13.88
C GLY A 241 -16.58 1.81 -12.45
N ASN A 242 -15.28 2.07 -12.22
CA ASN A 242 -14.81 2.58 -10.93
C ASN A 242 -15.44 3.95 -10.59
N ILE A 243 -15.67 4.20 -9.30
CA ILE A 243 -16.22 5.48 -8.80
C ILE A 243 -15.13 6.52 -8.47
N TYR A 244 -13.87 6.10 -8.44
CA TYR A 244 -12.77 6.90 -7.90
C TYR A 244 -12.21 7.91 -8.90
N ILE A 245 -12.02 7.50 -10.16
CA ILE A 245 -11.57 8.40 -11.23
C ILE A 245 -12.61 9.51 -11.50
N PRO A 246 -13.93 9.23 -11.58
CA PRO A 246 -14.93 10.30 -11.64
C PRO A 246 -14.85 11.28 -10.47
N PHE A 247 -14.62 10.78 -9.26
CA PHE A 247 -14.43 11.63 -8.08
C PHE A 247 -13.18 12.52 -8.19
N ILE A 248 -12.05 11.97 -8.65
CA ILE A 248 -10.81 12.73 -8.86
C ILE A 248 -10.99 13.79 -9.94
N ARG A 249 -11.66 13.48 -11.05
CA ARG A 249 -11.97 14.47 -12.10
C ARG A 249 -12.82 15.61 -11.54
N MET A 250 -13.83 15.29 -10.73
CA MET A 250 -14.64 16.29 -10.05
C MET A 250 -13.79 17.18 -9.12
N LEU A 251 -12.85 16.63 -8.34
CA LEU A 251 -11.92 17.45 -7.55
C LEU A 251 -11.08 18.37 -8.45
N ASN A 252 -10.52 17.82 -9.52
CA ASN A 252 -9.69 18.56 -10.49
C ASN A 252 -10.47 19.71 -11.15
N ASP A 253 -11.74 19.49 -11.50
CA ASP A 253 -12.63 20.53 -12.07
C ASP A 253 -12.94 21.64 -11.04
N GLN A 254 -12.92 21.30 -9.75
CA GLN A 254 -13.09 22.24 -8.64
C GLN A 254 -11.78 22.93 -8.19
N GLY A 255 -10.67 22.68 -8.89
CA GLY A 255 -9.39 23.34 -8.59
C GLY A 255 -8.54 22.64 -7.53
N TYR A 256 -8.82 21.37 -7.21
CA TYR A 256 -8.10 20.62 -6.19
C TYR A 256 -7.51 19.34 -6.78
N SER A 257 -6.21 19.09 -6.58
CA SER A 257 -5.69 17.73 -6.76
C SER A 257 -6.18 16.83 -5.63
N LEU A 258 -6.26 15.53 -5.91
CA LEU A 258 -6.52 14.50 -4.90
C LEU A 258 -5.52 14.58 -3.74
N LEU A 259 -4.23 14.81 -4.03
CA LEU A 259 -3.19 14.86 -3.00
C LEU A 259 -3.38 16.05 -2.05
N TYR A 260 -3.76 17.21 -2.58
CA TYR A 260 -4.16 18.35 -1.74
C TYR A 260 -5.45 18.06 -0.97
N TYR A 261 -6.42 17.39 -1.60
CA TYR A 261 -7.66 16.98 -0.94
C TYR A 261 -7.42 16.07 0.25
N THR A 262 -6.56 15.06 0.14
CA THR A 262 -6.28 14.10 1.23
C THR A 262 -5.87 14.77 2.54
N THR A 263 -5.09 15.86 2.48
CA THR A 263 -4.62 16.59 3.68
C THR A 263 -5.53 17.73 4.10
N ASN A 264 -6.55 18.07 3.29
CA ASN A 264 -7.46 19.20 3.51
C ASN A 264 -8.93 18.79 3.42
N ARG A 265 -9.24 17.51 3.62
CA ARG A 265 -10.53 16.89 3.31
C ARG A 265 -11.71 17.62 3.95
N GLU A 266 -11.75 17.76 5.28
CA GLU A 266 -12.86 18.44 5.98
C GLU A 266 -13.13 19.86 5.43
N LYS A 267 -12.06 20.59 5.14
CA LYS A 267 -12.14 21.96 4.61
C LYS A 267 -12.71 21.97 3.19
N ILE A 268 -12.35 21.00 2.36
CA ILE A 268 -12.80 20.92 0.97
C ILE A 268 -14.21 20.36 0.90
N ASP A 269 -14.53 19.29 1.64
CA ASP A 269 -15.88 18.71 1.71
C ASP A 269 -16.91 19.76 2.12
N LYS A 270 -16.60 20.57 3.15
CA LYS A 270 -17.44 21.71 3.55
C LYS A 270 -17.67 22.73 2.43
N LYS A 271 -16.67 22.99 1.58
CA LYS A 271 -16.80 23.91 0.44
C LYS A 271 -17.60 23.31 -0.71
N LEU A 272 -17.50 22.00 -0.90
CA LEU A 272 -18.21 21.26 -1.93
C LEU A 272 -19.65 20.89 -1.52
N GLY A 273 -20.02 21.10 -0.26
CA GLY A 273 -21.34 20.71 0.27
C GLY A 273 -21.51 19.20 0.34
N ARG A 274 -20.42 18.49 0.66
CA ARG A 274 -20.37 17.03 0.82
C ARG A 274 -20.19 16.62 2.27
#